data_AF-A0A6A1JW09-F1
#
_entry.id   AF-A0A6A1JW09-F1
#
_cell.length_a   1.000
_cell.length_b   1.000
_cell.length_c   1.000
_cell.angle_alpha   90.00
_cell.angle_beta   90.00
_cell.angle_gamma   90.00
#
_symmetry.space_group_name_H-M   'P 1'
#
loop_
_entity.id
_entity.type
_entity.pdbx_description
1 polymer ?
#
loop_
_entity_poly.entity_id
_entity_poly.type
_entity_poly.pdbx_seq_one_letter_code
_entity_poly.pdbx_strand_id
1 'polypeptide(L)'
;MTAKELKKILQDIISEMLKPILNENEFAFQKSSCSFVRNIGDFKQSVKFYFTPIRYSDDQSIGHLSIRIWLESDAIEETASTLVNAVSKLDKVDVVVNVDYGLITGNEAVIFYPNSISDLKEIFRTRIVPCMLNEIIPWLNTKTQMVALVNDYFDKKEYMNWSSSNAVALRIIAICFLLNDIITAKKIAYAEFTKPNTGVKYKNILHKLEKI
;
A
#
# COMPACT_ATOMS: atom_id res chain seq x y z
N MET A 1 28.29 -5.17 14.33
CA MET A 1 27.01 -4.43 14.36
C MET A 1 25.88 -5.44 14.44
N THR A 2 24.94 -5.25 15.37
CA THR A 2 23.76 -6.11 15.52
C THR A 2 22.66 -5.73 14.52
N ALA A 3 21.72 -6.65 14.24
CA ALA A 3 20.56 -6.35 13.40
C ALA A 3 19.71 -5.18 13.94
N LYS A 4 19.67 -5.00 15.27
CA LYS A 4 18.96 -3.90 15.92
C LYS A 4 19.64 -2.55 15.67
N GLU A 5 20.97 -2.51 15.72
CA GLU A 5 21.77 -1.32 15.40
C GLU A 5 21.64 -0.94 13.92
N LEU A 6 21.74 -1.92 13.02
CA LEU A 6 21.57 -1.71 11.58
C LEU A 6 20.17 -1.18 11.24
N LYS A 7 19.12 -1.76 11.83
CA LYS A 7 17.74 -1.26 11.66
C LYS A 7 17.59 0.20 12.08
N LYS A 8 18.20 0.58 13.20
CA LYS A 8 18.16 1.96 13.69
C LYS A 8 18.87 2.91 12.73
N ILE A 9 20.06 2.55 12.25
CA ILE A 9 20.80 3.32 11.24
C ILE A 9 19.99 3.50 9.96
N LEU A 10 19.35 2.45 9.47
CA LEU A 10 18.48 2.50 8.30
C LEU A 10 17.27 3.43 8.51
N GLN A 11 16.63 3.36 9.68
CA GLN A 11 15.53 4.27 10.05
C GLN A 11 15.99 5.72 10.11
N ASP A 12 17.18 5.97 10.65
CA ASP A 12 17.75 7.32 10.77
C ASP A 12 18.11 7.87 9.37
N ILE A 13 18.71 7.07 8.48
CA ILE A 13 19.00 7.44 7.09
C ILE A 13 17.73 7.82 6.33
N ILE A 14 16.66 7.03 6.44
CA ILE A 14 15.36 7.35 5.84
C ILE A 14 14.79 8.64 6.40
N SER A 15 14.84 8.78 7.72
CA SER A 15 14.31 9.96 8.42
C SER A 15 15.09 11.23 8.06
N GLU A 16 16.39 11.14 7.81
CA GLU A 16 17.22 12.28 7.43
C GLU A 16 17.05 12.64 5.95
N MET A 17 17.02 11.63 5.07
CA MET A 17 17.11 11.85 3.63
C MET A 17 15.75 11.99 2.94
N LEU A 18 14.75 11.24 3.36
CA LEU A 18 13.42 11.28 2.74
C LEU A 18 12.46 12.23 3.45
N LYS A 19 12.63 12.48 4.75
CA LYS A 19 11.68 13.34 5.49
C LYS A 19 11.57 14.76 4.95
N PRO A 20 12.64 15.49 4.60
CA PRO A 20 12.48 16.84 4.06
C PRO A 20 11.65 16.83 2.77
N ILE A 21 11.97 15.90 1.87
CA ILE A 21 11.32 15.74 0.57
C ILE A 21 9.86 15.34 0.73
N LEU A 22 9.57 14.39 1.61
CA LEU A 22 8.22 13.91 1.85
C LEU A 22 7.37 14.96 2.58
N ASN A 23 7.96 15.73 3.50
CA ASN A 23 7.28 16.86 4.13
C ASN A 23 6.92 17.95 3.11
N GLU A 24 7.81 18.28 2.16
CA GLU A 24 7.52 19.22 1.06
C GLU A 24 6.36 18.74 0.18
N ASN A 25 6.14 17.42 0.14
CA ASN A 25 5.03 16.79 -0.57
C ASN A 25 3.89 16.35 0.38
N GLU A 26 3.74 17.03 1.52
CA GLU A 26 2.63 16.91 2.48
C GLU A 26 2.49 15.54 3.17
N PHE A 27 3.55 14.74 3.21
CA PHE A 27 3.62 13.54 4.04
C PHE A 27 4.17 13.87 5.43
N ALA A 28 3.58 13.26 6.46
CA ALA A 28 4.07 13.27 7.83
C ALA A 28 4.82 11.97 8.15
N PHE A 29 5.93 12.07 8.89
CA PHE A 29 6.72 10.90 9.30
C PHE A 29 6.18 10.23 10.58
N GLN A 30 6.01 8.91 10.53
CA GLN A 30 5.69 8.05 11.67
C GLN A 30 6.85 7.08 11.98
N LYS A 31 7.57 7.37 13.07
CA LYS A 31 8.81 6.66 13.44
C LYS A 31 8.63 5.20 13.85
N SER A 32 7.53 4.86 14.54
CA SER A 32 7.31 3.53 15.13
C SER A 32 7.23 2.41 14.07
N SER A 33 6.64 2.72 12.93
CA SER A 33 6.50 1.83 11.77
C SER A 33 7.49 2.14 10.65
N CYS A 34 8.31 3.19 10.78
CA CYS A 34 9.06 3.83 9.70
C CYS A 34 8.18 3.97 8.45
N SER A 35 7.24 4.90 8.52
CA SER A 35 6.33 5.18 7.42
C SER A 35 6.08 6.67 7.28
N PHE A 36 5.61 7.05 6.10
CA PHE A 36 5.17 8.40 5.81
C PHE A 36 3.70 8.35 5.44
N VAL A 37 2.90 9.26 5.99
CA VAL A 37 1.45 9.30 5.79
C VAL A 37 1.05 10.67 5.27
N ARG A 38 0.33 10.69 4.17
CA ARG A 38 -0.28 11.88 3.59
C ARG A 38 -1.78 11.75 3.63
N ASN A 39 -2.44 12.81 4.10
CA ASN A 39 -3.89 12.88 4.16
C ASN A 39 -4.35 13.78 3.02
N ILE A 40 -4.65 13.20 1.85
CA ILE A 40 -5.17 13.97 0.71
C ILE A 40 -6.39 13.29 0.11
N GLY A 41 -7.41 14.11 -0.15
CA GLY A 41 -8.66 13.65 -0.73
C GLY A 41 -9.38 12.69 0.21
N ASP A 42 -9.94 11.64 -0.37
CA ASP A 42 -10.86 10.73 0.32
C ASP A 42 -10.15 9.61 1.12
N PHE A 43 -8.82 9.48 1.03
CA PHE A 43 -8.05 8.45 1.73
C PHE A 43 -6.66 8.89 2.17
N LYS A 44 -6.13 8.20 3.18
CA LYS A 44 -4.75 8.35 3.65
C LYS A 44 -3.84 7.51 2.75
N GLN A 45 -2.77 8.12 2.28
CA GLN A 45 -1.74 7.45 1.50
C GLN A 45 -0.56 7.25 2.42
N SER A 46 -0.07 6.03 2.56
CA SER A 46 1.14 5.78 3.34
C SER A 46 2.20 5.04 2.55
N VAL A 47 3.46 5.40 2.81
CA VAL A 47 4.65 4.73 2.29
C VAL A 47 5.33 4.08 3.50
N LYS A 48 5.29 2.76 3.60
CA LYS A 48 5.85 1.97 4.69
C LYS A 48 7.17 1.35 4.27
N PHE A 49 8.16 1.42 5.15
CA PHE A 49 9.49 0.89 4.92
C PHE A 49 9.70 -0.37 5.76
N TYR A 50 10.01 -1.48 5.11
CA TYR A 50 10.34 -2.74 5.75
C TYR A 50 11.84 -3.00 5.63
N PHE A 51 12.46 -3.26 6.78
CA PHE A 51 13.89 -3.57 6.85
C PHE A 51 14.05 -5.06 7.13
N THR A 52 14.63 -5.78 6.18
CA THR A 52 14.95 -7.20 6.35
C THR A 52 16.47 -7.35 6.30
N PRO A 53 17.17 -7.33 7.45
CA PRO A 53 18.60 -7.62 7.46
C PRO A 53 18.81 -9.11 7.15
N ILE A 54 19.58 -9.44 6.12
CA ILE A 54 20.04 -10.81 5.84
C ILE A 54 21.01 -11.24 6.96
N ARG A 55 20.98 -12.52 7.38
CA ARG A 55 21.85 -13.08 8.40
C ARG A 55 23.23 -13.42 7.82
N TYR A 56 24.30 -13.03 8.54
CA TYR A 56 25.69 -13.31 8.19
C TYR A 56 26.14 -14.72 8.61
N SER A 57 26.89 -15.36 7.72
CA SER A 57 28.07 -16.17 8.08
C SER A 57 29.25 -15.96 7.13
N ASP A 58 29.00 -15.52 5.89
CA ASP A 58 30.00 -15.48 4.81
C ASP A 58 29.64 -14.53 3.65
N ASP A 59 28.56 -13.77 3.74
CA ASP A 59 28.10 -12.85 2.69
C ASP A 59 28.35 -11.40 3.12
N GLN A 60 29.14 -10.62 2.36
CA GLN A 60 29.52 -9.24 2.71
C GLN A 60 28.39 -8.20 2.49
N SER A 61 27.15 -8.64 2.30
CA SER A 61 26.01 -7.77 1.98
C SER A 61 25.44 -7.09 3.24
N ILE A 62 25.37 -5.74 3.26
CA ILE A 62 24.66 -4.97 4.29
C ILE A 62 23.25 -4.60 3.76
N GLY A 63 22.33 -5.57 3.80
CA GLY A 63 20.90 -5.30 4.01
C GLY A 63 19.93 -5.31 2.81
N HIS A 64 18.63 -5.26 3.15
CA HIS A 64 17.48 -5.07 2.24
C HIS A 64 16.50 -4.05 2.83
N LEU A 65 16.05 -3.13 1.97
CA LEU A 65 15.00 -2.14 2.24
C LEU A 65 13.88 -2.30 1.24
N SER A 66 12.66 -2.51 1.74
CA SER A 66 11.43 -2.61 0.95
C SER A 66 10.53 -1.43 1.23
N ILE A 67 9.96 -0.85 0.18
CA ILE A 67 9.05 0.30 0.25
C ILE A 67 7.69 -0.18 -0.23
N ARG A 68 6.70 -0.28 0.66
CA ARG A 68 5.32 -0.60 0.29
C ARG A 68 4.46 0.62 0.40
N ILE A 69 3.71 0.93 -0.65
CA ILE A 69 2.74 2.01 -0.66
C ILE A 69 1.37 1.46 -0.29
N TRP A 70 0.56 2.20 0.45
CA TRP A 70 -0.73 1.78 0.95
C TRP A 70 -1.73 2.92 0.82
N LEU A 71 -2.92 2.60 0.31
CA LEU A 71 -4.07 3.50 0.32
C LEU A 71 -5.00 3.04 1.44
N GLU A 72 -4.98 3.71 2.58
CA GLU A 72 -5.74 3.35 3.79
C GLU A 72 -6.78 4.44 4.10
N SER A 73 -8.03 4.08 4.37
CA SER A 73 -9.04 5.02 4.88
C SER A 73 -9.87 4.34 5.95
N ASP A 74 -9.92 4.95 7.14
CA ASP A 74 -10.65 4.41 8.28
C ASP A 74 -12.15 4.27 7.95
N ALA A 75 -12.72 5.22 7.21
CA ALA A 75 -14.12 5.19 6.77
C ALA A 75 -14.42 4.02 5.81
N ILE A 76 -13.48 3.69 4.92
CA ILE A 76 -13.61 2.53 4.04
C ILE A 76 -13.54 1.25 4.87
N GLU A 77 -12.61 1.16 5.81
CA GLU A 77 -12.45 -0.03 6.66
C GLU A 77 -13.65 -0.25 7.57
N GLU A 78 -14.21 0.82 8.14
CA GLU A 78 -15.43 0.78 8.96
C GLU A 78 -16.64 0.34 8.14
N THR A 79 -16.85 0.94 6.97
CA THR A 79 -17.96 0.60 6.06
C THR A 79 -17.85 -0.85 5.61
N ALA A 80 -16.65 -1.28 5.20
CA ALA A 80 -16.39 -2.64 4.78
C ALA A 80 -16.62 -3.64 5.92
N SER A 81 -16.19 -3.32 7.15
CA SER A 81 -16.40 -4.16 8.33
C SER A 81 -17.88 -4.29 8.68
N THR A 82 -18.64 -3.20 8.54
CA THR A 82 -20.09 -3.21 8.69
C THR A 82 -20.75 -4.13 7.67
N LEU A 83 -20.27 -4.18 6.42
CA LEU A 83 -20.81 -5.06 5.39
C LEU A 83 -20.63 -6.54 5.73
N VAL A 84 -19.45 -6.97 6.21
CA VAL A 84 -19.16 -8.40 6.51
C VAL A 84 -19.70 -8.94 7.84
N ASN A 85 -20.40 -8.12 8.62
CA ASN A 85 -20.71 -8.36 10.05
C ASN A 85 -19.42 -8.37 10.90
N ALA A 86 -19.49 -7.75 12.08
CA ALA A 86 -18.31 -7.52 12.90
C ALA A 86 -17.73 -8.82 13.50
N VAL A 87 -16.83 -9.45 12.75
CA VAL A 87 -15.71 -10.22 13.28
C VAL A 87 -14.45 -9.65 12.64
N SER A 88 -13.63 -9.05 13.49
CA SER A 88 -12.48 -8.22 13.13
C SER A 88 -11.42 -9.02 12.37
N LYS A 89 -11.34 -8.77 11.06
CA LYS A 89 -10.13 -8.63 10.22
C LYS A 89 -10.55 -8.82 8.78
N LEU A 90 -10.96 -7.71 8.16
CA LEU A 90 -10.77 -7.62 6.73
C LEU A 90 -9.27 -7.56 6.50
N ASP A 91 -8.74 -8.54 5.78
CA ASP A 91 -7.36 -8.50 5.35
C ASP A 91 -7.13 -7.14 4.70
N LYS A 92 -6.11 -6.43 5.19
CA LYS A 92 -5.77 -5.16 4.60
C LYS A 92 -5.46 -5.42 3.13
N VAL A 93 -6.16 -4.70 2.26
CA VAL A 93 -5.85 -4.74 0.84
C VAL A 93 -4.77 -3.72 0.67
N ASP A 94 -3.57 -4.22 0.74
CA ASP A 94 -2.39 -3.47 0.44
C ASP A 94 -2.45 -3.19 -1.06
N VAL A 95 -2.50 -1.92 -1.47
CA VAL A 95 -2.19 -1.56 -2.86
C VAL A 95 -0.68 -1.70 -3.00
N VAL A 96 -0.22 -2.93 -3.16
CA VAL A 96 1.20 -3.22 -3.16
C VAL A 96 1.78 -2.79 -4.50
N VAL A 97 2.33 -1.58 -4.56
CA VAL A 97 3.46 -1.32 -5.45
C VAL A 97 4.61 -2.14 -4.86
N ASN A 98 4.77 -3.36 -5.34
CA ASN A 98 5.74 -4.31 -4.80
C ASN A 98 7.12 -3.86 -5.22
N VAL A 99 7.95 -3.50 -4.26
CA VAL A 99 9.34 -3.11 -4.41
C VAL A 99 10.08 -4.09 -3.50
N ASP A 100 10.31 -5.32 -3.96
CA ASP A 100 11.07 -6.30 -3.19
C ASP A 100 12.24 -6.86 -4.01
N TYR A 101 13.40 -6.88 -3.33
CA TYR A 101 14.80 -6.76 -3.80
C TYR A 101 15.19 -5.41 -4.38
N GLY A 102 14.26 -4.54 -4.70
CA GLY A 102 14.55 -3.31 -5.41
C GLY A 102 13.30 -2.53 -5.73
N LEU A 103 13.45 -1.25 -6.03
CA LEU A 103 12.35 -0.39 -6.44
C LEU A 103 11.79 -0.84 -7.79
N ILE A 104 10.55 -1.35 -7.82
CA ILE A 104 9.84 -1.65 -9.06
C ILE A 104 9.13 -0.41 -9.57
N THR A 105 9.48 0.01 -10.78
CA THR A 105 8.70 0.96 -11.55
C THR A 105 8.37 0.34 -12.91
N GLY A 106 7.08 0.14 -13.18
CA GLY A 106 6.65 -0.72 -14.29
C GLY A 106 7.00 -2.20 -14.04
N ASN A 107 7.81 -2.80 -14.93
CA ASN A 107 8.11 -4.25 -14.92
C ASN A 107 9.50 -4.60 -14.35
N GLU A 108 10.31 -3.64 -13.88
CA GLU A 108 11.71 -3.89 -13.51
C GLU A 108 12.02 -3.51 -12.06
N ALA A 109 12.69 -4.40 -11.31
CA ALA A 109 13.14 -4.17 -9.93
C ALA A 109 14.57 -3.62 -9.86
N VAL A 110 14.74 -2.46 -9.22
CA VAL A 110 16.02 -1.77 -9.01
C VAL A 110 16.74 -2.34 -7.79
N ILE A 111 17.46 -3.45 -7.98
CA ILE A 111 18.18 -4.14 -6.89
C ILE A 111 19.48 -3.43 -6.50
N PHE A 112 19.80 -3.36 -5.20
CA PHE A 112 21.07 -2.81 -4.69
C PHE A 112 21.64 -3.60 -3.51
N TYR A 113 22.97 -3.66 -3.45
CA TYR A 113 23.73 -4.37 -2.41
C TYR A 113 24.76 -3.41 -1.80
N PRO A 114 24.46 -2.74 -0.68
CA PRO A 114 25.42 -1.85 -0.04
C PRO A 114 26.50 -2.67 0.68
N ASN A 115 27.76 -2.28 0.55
CA ASN A 115 28.87 -2.84 1.33
C ASN A 115 29.22 -1.96 2.54
N SER A 116 28.68 -0.73 2.60
CA SER A 116 28.90 0.22 3.69
C SER A 116 27.67 1.11 3.95
N ILE A 117 27.67 1.81 5.09
CA ILE A 117 26.68 2.87 5.38
C ILE A 117 26.79 4.03 4.37
N SER A 118 28.00 4.32 3.89
CA SER A 118 28.20 5.35 2.87
C SER A 118 27.56 4.95 1.54
N ASP A 119 27.71 3.70 1.13
CA ASP A 119 27.11 3.14 -0.08
C ASP A 119 25.59 3.21 -0.01
N LEU A 120 25.03 2.87 1.15
CA LEU A 120 23.59 2.96 1.42
C LEU A 120 23.08 4.40 1.28
N LYS A 121 23.78 5.39 1.88
CA LYS A 121 23.42 6.81 1.71
C LYS A 121 23.47 7.20 0.24
N GLU A 122 24.46 6.74 -0.52
CA GLU A 122 24.58 7.06 -1.94
C GLU A 122 23.47 6.44 -2.78
N ILE A 123 23.07 5.20 -2.50
CA ILE A 123 21.90 4.55 -3.11
C ILE A 123 20.63 5.36 -2.86
N PHE A 124 20.45 5.88 -1.64
CA PHE A 124 19.31 6.74 -1.33
C PHE A 124 19.30 8.00 -2.16
N ARG A 125 20.45 8.69 -2.29
CA ARG A 125 20.56 9.93 -3.07
C ARG A 125 20.31 9.70 -4.56
N THR A 126 20.89 8.65 -5.11
CA THR A 126 20.97 8.45 -6.57
C THR A 126 19.82 7.64 -7.14
N ARG A 127 19.14 6.80 -6.33
CA ARG A 127 18.10 5.89 -6.81
C ARG A 127 16.78 6.08 -6.09
N ILE A 128 16.76 6.00 -4.75
CA ILE A 128 15.50 6.01 -3.99
C ILE A 128 14.83 7.38 -4.02
N VAL A 129 15.57 8.45 -3.72
CA VAL A 129 15.05 9.83 -3.73
C VAL A 129 14.49 10.21 -5.12
N PRO A 130 15.23 10.03 -6.23
CA PRO A 130 14.71 10.36 -7.56
C PRO A 130 13.42 9.61 -7.89
N CYS A 131 13.33 8.31 -7.60
CA CYS A 131 12.09 7.58 -7.85
C CYS A 131 10.93 8.08 -6.99
N MET A 132 11.20 8.33 -5.70
CA MET A 132 10.18 8.88 -4.81
C MET A 132 9.57 10.16 -5.40
N LEU A 133 10.41 11.05 -5.93
CA LEU A 133 10.01 12.31 -6.53
C LEU A 133 9.36 12.19 -7.91
N ASN A 134 9.91 11.35 -8.78
CA ASN A 134 9.56 11.35 -10.20
C ASN A 134 8.46 10.34 -10.55
N GLU A 135 8.24 9.34 -9.70
CA GLU A 135 7.35 8.22 -10.02
C GLU A 135 6.33 7.99 -8.90
N ILE A 136 6.79 7.79 -7.66
CA ILE A 136 5.90 7.44 -6.54
C ILE A 136 4.98 8.60 -6.14
N ILE A 137 5.53 9.79 -5.84
CA ILE A 137 4.74 10.94 -5.41
C ILE A 137 3.77 11.39 -6.53
N PRO A 138 4.18 11.52 -7.81
CA PRO A 138 3.26 11.84 -8.89
C PRO A 138 2.14 10.80 -9.03
N TRP A 139 2.46 9.50 -8.96
CA TRP A 139 1.45 8.46 -8.99
C TRP A 139 0.46 8.61 -7.84
N LEU A 140 0.95 8.79 -6.62
CA LEU A 140 0.13 9.04 -5.44
C LEU A 140 -0.77 10.28 -5.62
N ASN A 141 -0.25 11.38 -6.19
CA ASN A 141 -1.04 12.58 -6.50
C ASN A 141 -2.19 12.29 -7.47
N THR A 142 -1.97 11.46 -8.49
CA THR A 142 -3.03 11.09 -9.45
C THR A 142 -4.08 10.17 -8.84
N LYS A 143 -3.72 9.42 -7.79
CA LYS A 143 -4.58 8.45 -7.10
C LYS A 143 -5.01 9.00 -5.75
N THR A 144 -5.82 10.07 -5.73
CA THR A 144 -6.27 10.76 -4.50
C THR A 144 -7.77 10.70 -4.25
N GLN A 145 -8.56 10.23 -5.23
CA GLN A 145 -10.02 10.31 -5.20
C GLN A 145 -10.66 8.93 -5.22
N MET A 146 -11.70 8.72 -4.42
CA MET A 146 -12.42 7.45 -4.36
C MET A 146 -12.99 7.02 -5.72
N VAL A 147 -13.51 7.98 -6.49
CA VAL A 147 -14.06 7.73 -7.84
C VAL A 147 -13.01 7.13 -8.78
N ALA A 148 -11.76 7.61 -8.71
CA ALA A 148 -10.68 7.07 -9.53
C ALA A 148 -10.41 5.59 -9.21
N LEU A 149 -10.41 5.22 -7.92
CA LEU A 149 -10.23 3.83 -7.50
C LEU A 149 -11.35 2.90 -7.98
N VAL A 150 -12.59 3.38 -8.05
CA VAL A 150 -13.70 2.60 -8.62
C VAL A 150 -13.46 2.33 -10.10
N ASN A 151 -13.04 3.34 -10.87
CA ASN A 151 -12.71 3.16 -12.29
C ASN A 151 -11.52 2.21 -12.50
N ASP A 152 -10.47 2.39 -11.70
CA ASP A 152 -9.27 1.55 -11.77
C ASP A 152 -9.57 0.07 -11.46
N TYR A 153 -10.58 -0.20 -10.64
CA TYR A 153 -11.06 -1.57 -10.37
C TYR A 153 -11.67 -2.22 -11.62
N PHE A 154 -12.48 -1.48 -12.38
CA PHE A 154 -13.06 -1.97 -13.62
C PHE A 154 -12.02 -2.14 -14.73
N ASP A 155 -11.06 -1.23 -14.81
CA ASP A 155 -9.93 -1.28 -15.73
C ASP A 155 -8.91 -2.36 -15.41
N LYS A 156 -9.09 -3.09 -14.29
CA LYS A 156 -8.17 -4.13 -13.82
C LYS A 156 -6.73 -3.64 -13.69
N LYS A 157 -6.53 -2.41 -13.16
CA LYS A 157 -5.17 -1.86 -13.02
C LYS A 157 -4.27 -2.80 -12.22
N GLU A 158 -3.04 -2.98 -12.70
CA GLU A 158 -2.11 -4.01 -12.23
C GLU A 158 -1.62 -3.81 -10.79
N TYR A 159 -1.67 -2.58 -10.28
CA TYR A 159 -1.28 -2.27 -8.90
C TYR A 159 -2.28 -2.74 -7.85
N MET A 160 -3.51 -3.09 -8.24
CA MET A 160 -4.48 -3.66 -7.31
C MET A 160 -4.09 -5.10 -6.99
N ASN A 161 -4.16 -5.47 -5.71
CA ASN A 161 -3.82 -6.82 -5.29
C ASN A 161 -4.90 -7.84 -5.69
N TRP A 162 -4.92 -8.22 -6.97
CA TRP A 162 -5.87 -9.16 -7.53
C TRP A 162 -5.75 -10.58 -6.94
N SER A 163 -4.62 -10.92 -6.30
CA SER A 163 -4.48 -12.18 -5.56
C SER A 163 -5.43 -12.26 -4.35
N SER A 164 -5.87 -11.10 -3.84
CA SER A 164 -6.91 -10.95 -2.83
C SER A 164 -8.17 -10.27 -3.40
N SER A 165 -8.64 -10.72 -4.57
CA SER A 165 -9.73 -10.09 -5.35
C SER A 165 -10.99 -9.79 -4.53
N ASN A 166 -11.36 -10.68 -3.60
CA ASN A 166 -12.55 -10.54 -2.76
C ASN A 166 -12.41 -9.39 -1.77
N ALA A 167 -11.23 -9.20 -1.20
CA ALA A 167 -10.95 -8.10 -0.28
C ALA A 167 -10.87 -6.77 -1.04
N VAL A 168 -10.27 -6.76 -2.24
CA VAL A 168 -10.27 -5.59 -3.15
C VAL A 168 -11.72 -5.20 -3.46
N ALA A 169 -12.53 -6.15 -3.95
CA ALA A 169 -13.93 -5.92 -4.30
C ALA A 169 -14.74 -5.36 -3.12
N LEU A 170 -14.54 -5.91 -1.93
CA LEU A 170 -15.21 -5.42 -0.73
C LEU A 170 -14.90 -3.94 -0.43
N ARG A 171 -13.64 -3.53 -0.55
CA ARG A 171 -13.25 -2.13 -0.32
C ARG A 171 -13.80 -1.21 -1.40
N ILE A 172 -13.83 -1.64 -2.66
CA ILE A 172 -14.46 -0.86 -3.73
C ILE A 172 -15.97 -0.75 -3.52
N ILE A 173 -16.65 -1.82 -3.07
CA ILE A 173 -18.07 -1.76 -2.66
C ILE A 173 -18.25 -0.75 -1.53
N ALA A 174 -17.41 -0.78 -0.50
CA ALA A 174 -17.46 0.18 0.59
C ALA A 174 -17.25 1.63 0.12
N ILE A 175 -16.33 1.86 -0.82
CA ILE A 175 -16.17 3.16 -1.48
C ILE A 175 -17.46 3.56 -2.21
N CYS A 176 -18.07 2.67 -2.99
CA CYS A 176 -19.34 2.94 -3.65
C CYS A 176 -20.45 3.34 -2.66
N PHE A 177 -20.49 2.73 -1.48
CA PHE A 177 -21.40 3.16 -0.40
C PHE A 177 -21.11 4.58 0.08
N LEU A 178 -19.84 4.93 0.32
CA LEU A 178 -19.44 6.27 0.73
C LEU A 178 -19.76 7.33 -0.34
N LEU A 179 -19.71 6.95 -1.62
CA LEU A 179 -20.09 7.77 -2.76
C LEU A 179 -21.60 7.75 -3.07
N ASN A 180 -22.40 7.01 -2.30
CA ASN A 180 -23.83 6.77 -2.56
C ASN A 180 -24.14 6.16 -3.94
N ASP A 181 -23.21 5.39 -4.52
CA ASP A 181 -23.35 4.65 -5.78
C ASP A 181 -23.73 3.19 -5.53
N ILE A 182 -24.97 2.98 -5.12
CA ILE A 182 -25.48 1.63 -4.77
C ILE A 182 -25.58 0.72 -6.01
N ILE A 183 -25.77 1.29 -7.20
CA ILE A 183 -25.88 0.52 -8.45
C ILE A 183 -24.55 -0.16 -8.76
N THR A 184 -23.46 0.59 -8.73
CA THR A 184 -22.11 0.04 -8.95
C THR A 184 -21.73 -0.94 -7.84
N ALA A 185 -22.07 -0.64 -6.58
CA ALA A 185 -21.85 -1.55 -5.46
C ALA A 185 -22.50 -2.93 -5.69
N LYS A 186 -23.78 -2.95 -6.11
CA LYS A 186 -24.51 -4.18 -6.46
C LYS A 186 -23.83 -4.93 -7.60
N LYS A 187 -23.47 -4.23 -8.68
CA LYS A 187 -22.79 -4.83 -9.84
C LYS A 187 -21.50 -5.57 -9.44
N ILE A 188 -20.65 -4.94 -8.63
CA ILE A 188 -19.40 -5.53 -8.16
C ILE A 188 -19.67 -6.72 -7.25
N ALA A 189 -20.60 -6.59 -6.30
CA ALA A 189 -20.92 -7.66 -5.36
C ALA A 189 -21.45 -8.91 -6.08
N TYR A 190 -22.36 -8.76 -7.05
CA TYR A 190 -22.86 -9.90 -7.83
C TYR A 190 -21.73 -10.55 -8.64
N ALA A 191 -20.87 -9.78 -9.29
CA ALA A 191 -19.78 -10.32 -10.09
C ALA A 191 -18.76 -11.13 -9.27
N GLU A 192 -18.45 -10.68 -8.05
CA GLU A 192 -17.39 -11.29 -7.23
C GLU A 192 -17.92 -12.33 -6.24
N PHE A 193 -19.05 -12.06 -5.58
CA PHE A 193 -19.54 -12.89 -4.48
C PHE A 193 -20.56 -13.95 -4.88
N THR A 194 -20.88 -14.09 -6.17
CA THR A 194 -21.62 -15.26 -6.68
C THR A 194 -20.72 -16.38 -7.19
N LYS A 195 -19.40 -16.15 -7.26
CA LYS A 195 -18.41 -17.16 -7.68
C LYS A 195 -18.40 -18.37 -6.72
N PRO A 196 -18.17 -19.60 -7.24
CA PRO A 196 -18.06 -20.80 -6.41
C PRO A 196 -17.04 -20.62 -5.28
N ASN A 197 -17.31 -21.19 -4.10
CA ASN A 197 -16.48 -21.12 -2.86
C ASN A 197 -16.29 -19.72 -2.22
N THR A 198 -16.52 -18.63 -2.96
CA THR A 198 -16.47 -17.25 -2.42
C THR A 198 -17.80 -16.82 -1.81
N GLY A 199 -18.92 -17.23 -2.43
CA GLY A 199 -20.25 -16.80 -2.03
C GLY A 199 -20.68 -17.20 -0.61
N VAL A 200 -20.05 -18.20 0.01
CA VAL A 200 -20.37 -18.58 1.40
C VAL A 200 -19.89 -17.54 2.41
N LYS A 201 -18.68 -16.98 2.23
CA LYS A 201 -18.07 -15.99 3.14
C LYS A 201 -18.73 -14.61 3.03
N TYR A 202 -19.22 -14.26 1.84
CA TYR A 202 -19.73 -12.91 1.55
C TYR A 202 -21.23 -12.86 1.22
N LYS A 203 -21.98 -13.96 1.44
CA LYS A 203 -23.43 -14.04 1.18
C LYS A 203 -24.23 -12.91 1.83
N ASN A 204 -23.82 -12.53 3.04
CA ASN A 204 -24.47 -11.48 3.82
C ASN A 204 -24.36 -10.09 3.16
N ILE A 205 -23.33 -9.86 2.35
CA ILE A 205 -23.15 -8.59 1.63
C ILE A 205 -24.21 -8.44 0.55
N LEU A 206 -24.42 -9.49 -0.26
CA LEU A 206 -25.46 -9.51 -1.29
C LEU A 206 -26.84 -9.25 -0.68
N HIS A 207 -27.16 -9.95 0.41
CA HIS A 207 -28.43 -9.77 1.13
C HIS A 207 -28.60 -8.35 1.71
N LYS A 208 -27.53 -7.74 2.22
CA LYS A 208 -27.58 -6.35 2.70
C LYS A 208 -27.80 -5.37 1.55
N LEU A 209 -27.12 -5.57 0.42
CA LEU A 209 -27.27 -4.75 -0.76
C LEU A 209 -28.68 -4.85 -1.35
N GLU A 210 -29.31 -6.03 -1.34
CA GLU A 210 -30.68 -6.23 -1.83
C GLU A 210 -31.74 -5.50 -0.99
N LYS A 211 -31.43 -5.16 0.27
CA LYS A 211 -32.34 -4.47 1.20
C LYS A 211 -32.27 -2.94 1.14
N ILE A 212 -31.30 -2.40 0.39
CA ILE A 212 -31.04 -0.96 0.21
C ILE A 212 -31.49 -0.58 -1.20
#